data_AF-A0A7K2JJU7-F1
#
_entry.id   AF-A0A7K2JJU7-F1
#
_cell.length_a   1.000
_cell.length_b   1.000
_cell.length_c   1.000
_cell.angle_alpha   90.00
_cell.angle_beta   90.00
_cell.angle_gamma   90.00
#
_symmetry.space_group_name_H-M   'P 1'
#
loop_
_entity.id
_entity.type
_entity.pdbx_description
1 polymer ?
#
loop_
_entity_poly.entity_id
_entity_poly.type
_entity_poly.pdbx_seq_one_letter_code
_entity_poly.pdbx_strand_id
1 'polypeptide(L)'
;MPPGRGTVTRACHATGLLLILSGLVHLVVFAVDGGPWDGPVSWRKPVTFGLSFGITLIAVTWVTSYLRVRPGQRAALLAVFAADCVLEVAGITLQAWRGVPSHLDMETSFDTAVSMSLAVGGGVLVVLLTVFAVASFRHRPAGPAGMALAVRTGFAVLLVGLASGAAMIARGVILTRTGHQEAAYHSTAPLKPLHGVSLHAVLVLPALARLLSLSSWDATVRRRIVAVAAGCYAAAVVAAGVWAAVTY
;
A
#
# COMPACT_ATOMS: atom_id res chain seq x y z
N MET A 1 13.47 7.92 -22.78
CA MET A 1 13.23 9.07 -21.89
C MET A 1 11.87 8.87 -21.23
N PRO A 2 11.69 8.86 -19.90
CA PRO A 2 10.35 8.69 -19.37
C PRO A 2 9.54 9.96 -19.66
N PRO A 3 8.39 9.86 -20.35
CA PRO A 3 7.51 11.00 -20.55
C PRO A 3 6.77 11.29 -19.24
N GLY A 4 6.75 12.55 -18.81
CA GLY A 4 5.83 13.00 -17.76
C GLY A 4 6.41 13.93 -16.69
N ARG A 5 6.91 15.12 -17.08
CA ARG A 5 7.11 16.24 -16.14
C ARG A 5 5.79 16.96 -15.82
N GLY A 6 4.71 16.21 -15.59
CA GLY A 6 3.42 16.78 -15.22
C GLY A 6 3.47 17.33 -13.79
N THR A 7 2.81 18.46 -13.54
CA THR A 7 2.74 19.09 -12.21
C THR A 7 2.24 18.11 -11.14
N VAL A 8 1.23 17.28 -11.45
CA VAL A 8 0.72 16.24 -10.55
C VAL A 8 1.78 15.20 -10.21
N THR A 9 2.60 14.76 -11.16
CA THR A 9 3.66 13.78 -10.89
C THR A 9 4.67 14.35 -9.91
N ARG A 10 5.09 15.62 -10.04
CA ARG A 10 5.98 16.26 -9.04
C ARG A 10 5.32 16.37 -7.68
N ALA A 11 4.04 16.76 -7.64
CA ALA A 11 3.27 16.85 -6.41
C ALA A 11 3.21 15.48 -5.70
N CYS A 12 2.88 14.39 -6.38
CA CYS A 12 2.85 13.05 -5.78
C CYS A 12 4.20 12.63 -5.18
N HIS A 13 5.32 12.94 -5.84
CA HIS A 13 6.64 12.64 -5.28
C HIS A 13 6.93 13.49 -4.03
N ALA A 14 6.63 14.79 -4.07
CA ALA A 14 6.81 15.68 -2.92
C ALA A 14 5.93 15.24 -1.74
N THR A 15 4.65 14.96 -1.99
CA THR A 15 3.73 14.39 -0.99
C THR A 15 4.27 13.08 -0.43
N GLY A 16 4.73 12.16 -1.29
CA GLY A 16 5.29 10.89 -0.83
C GLY A 16 6.52 11.06 0.07
N LEU A 17 7.42 12.00 -0.26
CA LEU A 17 8.56 12.34 0.58
C LEU A 17 8.13 12.96 1.92
N LEU A 18 7.12 13.84 1.93
CA LEU A 18 6.58 14.41 3.16
C LEU A 18 5.96 13.34 4.08
N LEU A 19 5.25 12.36 3.51
CA LEU A 19 4.69 11.24 4.28
C LEU A 19 5.80 10.34 4.87
N ILE A 20 6.86 10.07 4.10
CA ILE A 20 8.05 9.36 4.60
C ILE A 20 8.69 10.13 5.76
N LEU A 21 8.90 11.44 5.59
CA LEU A 21 9.45 12.30 6.64
C LEU A 21 8.57 12.31 7.89
N SER A 22 7.24 12.37 7.75
CA SER A 22 6.31 12.24 8.87
C SER A 22 6.51 10.91 9.60
N GLY A 23 6.61 9.78 8.89
CA GLY A 23 6.89 8.48 9.49
C GLY A 23 8.22 8.44 10.25
N LEU A 24 9.27 9.06 9.70
CA LEU A 24 10.59 9.16 10.35
C LEU A 24 10.56 10.06 11.59
N VAL A 25 9.81 11.17 11.57
CA VAL A 25 9.61 12.01 12.75
C VAL A 25 8.93 11.22 13.86
N HIS A 26 7.88 10.46 13.56
CA HIS A 26 7.22 9.61 14.56
C HIS A 26 8.11 8.47 15.07
N LEU A 27 9.11 8.05 14.30
CA LEU A 27 10.10 7.08 14.77
C LEU A 27 11.02 7.71 15.82
N VAL A 28 11.38 8.98 15.65
CA VAL A 28 12.10 9.76 16.67
C VAL A 28 11.23 9.98 17.89
N VAL A 29 9.94 10.30 17.72
CA VAL A 29 8.98 10.40 18.84
C VAL A 29 8.94 9.10 19.63
N PHE A 30 8.80 7.95 18.95
CA PHE A 30 8.82 6.64 19.60
C PHE A 30 10.12 6.37 20.37
N ALA A 31 11.27 6.77 19.84
CA ALA A 31 12.56 6.60 20.51
C ALA A 31 12.70 7.44 21.80
N VAL A 32 11.95 8.55 21.91
CA VAL A 32 11.98 9.45 23.07
C VAL A 32 10.86 9.12 24.07
N ASP A 33 9.62 9.01 23.60
CA ASP A 33 8.42 8.77 24.43
C ASP A 33 8.33 7.30 24.90
N GLY A 34 8.89 6.37 24.11
CA GLY A 34 8.89 4.94 24.42
C GLY A 34 7.53 4.26 24.20
N GLY A 35 7.23 3.27 25.03
CA GLY A 35 6.01 2.46 24.95
C GLY A 35 6.14 1.18 24.11
N PRO A 36 5.08 0.37 24.05
CA PRO A 36 5.11 -0.89 23.32
C PRO A 36 5.10 -0.66 21.80
N TRP A 37 5.87 -1.48 21.06
CA TRP A 37 5.83 -1.48 19.59
C TRP A 37 4.52 -2.03 19.03
N ASP A 38 3.88 -2.93 19.78
CA ASP A 38 2.60 -3.53 19.41
C ASP A 38 1.44 -2.93 20.20
N GLY A 39 0.22 -3.27 19.77
CA GLY A 39 -1.00 -2.76 20.35
C GLY A 39 -1.69 -1.69 19.50
N PRO A 40 -2.91 -1.31 19.89
CA PRO A 40 -3.78 -0.47 19.07
C PRO A 40 -3.39 1.02 19.07
N VAL A 41 -2.66 1.49 20.08
CA VAL A 41 -2.21 2.89 20.28
C VAL A 41 -0.72 3.10 19.96
N SER A 42 0.00 2.05 19.58
CA SER A 42 1.46 2.12 19.37
C SER A 42 1.89 3.14 18.30
N TRP A 43 2.97 3.88 18.60
CA TRP A 43 3.69 4.77 17.68
C TRP A 43 4.17 4.08 16.40
N ARG A 44 4.24 2.74 16.38
CA ARG A 44 4.50 1.98 15.16
C ARG A 44 3.55 2.38 14.03
N LYS A 45 2.27 2.65 14.32
CA LYS A 45 1.27 2.96 13.28
C LYS A 45 1.65 4.21 12.47
N PRO A 46 1.82 5.41 13.05
CA PRO A 46 2.21 6.58 12.26
C PRO A 46 3.57 6.41 11.57
N VAL A 47 4.51 5.66 12.16
CA VAL A 47 5.79 5.32 11.52
C VAL A 47 5.57 4.50 10.24
N THR A 48 4.96 3.32 10.36
CA THR A 48 4.86 2.38 9.24
C THR A 48 3.89 2.87 8.19
N PHE A 49 2.82 3.55 8.55
CA PHE A 49 1.88 4.13 7.59
C PHE A 49 2.51 5.31 6.83
N GLY A 50 3.19 6.23 7.51
CA GLY A 50 3.89 7.34 6.83
C GLY A 50 4.91 6.83 5.80
N LEU A 51 5.75 5.87 6.19
CA LEU A 51 6.71 5.21 5.30
C LEU A 51 6.01 4.47 4.16
N SER A 52 5.03 3.62 4.46
CA SER A 52 4.39 2.74 3.46
C SER A 52 3.58 3.53 2.45
N PHE A 53 2.75 4.47 2.87
CA PHE A 53 1.96 5.32 1.96
C PHE A 53 2.86 6.24 1.15
N GLY A 54 3.90 6.82 1.74
CA GLY A 54 4.84 7.67 1.01
C GLY A 54 5.63 6.91 -0.06
N ILE A 55 6.18 5.73 0.28
CA ILE A 55 6.87 4.85 -0.67
C ILE A 55 5.90 4.37 -1.75
N THR A 56 4.69 3.96 -1.39
CA THR A 56 3.69 3.44 -2.34
C THR A 56 3.22 4.53 -3.30
N LEU A 57 3.01 5.76 -2.82
CA LEU A 57 2.65 6.89 -3.67
C LEU A 57 3.72 7.18 -4.72
N ILE A 58 4.99 7.21 -4.31
CA ILE A 58 6.13 7.36 -5.23
C ILE A 58 6.18 6.18 -6.21
N ALA A 59 6.07 4.96 -5.70
CA ALA A 59 6.15 3.74 -6.49
C ALA A 59 5.05 3.68 -7.57
N VAL A 60 3.78 3.87 -7.21
CA VAL A 60 2.65 3.86 -8.14
C VAL A 60 2.74 5.03 -9.12
N THR A 61 3.16 6.22 -8.66
CA THR A 61 3.40 7.34 -9.56
C THR A 61 4.42 6.97 -10.64
N TRP A 62 5.52 6.32 -10.26
CA TRP A 62 6.54 5.84 -11.19
C TRP A 62 6.03 4.68 -12.07
N VAL A 63 5.47 3.62 -11.48
CA VAL A 63 5.03 2.40 -12.17
C VAL A 63 3.94 2.69 -13.19
N THR A 64 3.00 3.59 -12.87
CA THR A 64 1.92 3.96 -13.79
C THR A 64 2.41 4.72 -15.02
N SER A 65 3.66 5.21 -15.04
CA SER A 65 4.26 5.79 -16.25
C SER A 65 4.53 4.75 -17.35
N TYR A 66 4.57 3.46 -17.00
CA TYR A 66 4.67 2.36 -17.95
C TYR A 66 3.31 1.91 -18.51
N LEU A 67 2.20 2.43 -17.98
CA LEU A 67 0.85 2.04 -18.38
C LEU A 67 0.33 2.93 -19.51
N ARG A 68 -0.51 2.37 -20.38
CA ARG A 68 -1.26 3.13 -21.38
C ARG A 68 -2.58 3.62 -20.79
N VAL A 69 -2.54 4.78 -20.16
CA VAL A 69 -3.71 5.49 -19.59
C VAL A 69 -3.75 6.91 -20.15
N ARG A 70 -4.95 7.45 -20.40
CA ARG A 70 -5.10 8.84 -20.88
C ARG A 70 -4.43 9.80 -19.87
N PRO A 71 -3.63 10.79 -20.32
CA PRO A 71 -2.88 11.66 -19.40
C PRO A 71 -3.73 12.35 -18.33
N GLY A 72 -4.89 12.90 -18.71
CA GLY A 72 -5.82 13.55 -17.77
C GLY A 72 -6.41 12.58 -16.75
N GLN A 73 -6.80 11.38 -17.18
CA GLN A 73 -7.29 10.32 -16.29
C GLN A 73 -6.20 9.87 -15.31
N ARG A 74 -4.97 9.63 -15.79
CA ARG A 74 -3.85 9.26 -14.92
C ARG A 74 -3.56 10.36 -13.89
N ALA A 75 -3.57 11.62 -14.31
CA ALA A 75 -3.36 12.76 -13.40
C ALA A 75 -4.46 12.83 -12.33
N ALA A 76 -5.74 12.69 -12.70
CA ALA A 76 -6.85 12.69 -11.75
C ALA A 76 -6.73 11.54 -10.73
N LEU A 77 -6.48 10.31 -11.20
CA LEU A 77 -6.28 9.16 -10.32
C LEU A 77 -5.09 9.38 -9.37
N LEU A 78 -3.94 9.84 -9.86
CA LEU A 78 -2.79 10.10 -8.97
C LEU A 78 -3.04 11.22 -7.96
N ALA A 79 -3.84 12.24 -8.31
CA ALA A 79 -4.23 13.30 -7.39
C ALA A 79 -5.15 12.77 -6.28
N VAL A 80 -6.16 11.97 -6.63
CA VAL A 80 -7.04 11.30 -5.64
C VAL A 80 -6.22 10.38 -4.75
N PHE A 81 -5.33 9.58 -5.34
CA PHE A 81 -4.48 8.68 -4.58
C PHE A 81 -3.57 9.43 -3.60
N ALA A 82 -2.97 10.55 -4.01
CA ALA A 82 -2.15 11.38 -3.13
C ALA A 82 -2.97 12.00 -1.99
N ALA A 83 -4.17 12.50 -2.28
CA ALA A 83 -5.07 13.06 -1.26
C ALA A 83 -5.49 12.00 -0.23
N ASP A 84 -5.81 10.80 -0.71
CA ASP A 84 -6.16 9.66 0.12
C ASP A 84 -4.99 9.22 1.02
N CYS A 85 -3.77 9.12 0.46
CA CYS A 85 -2.56 8.85 1.24
C CYS A 85 -2.34 9.86 2.38
N VAL A 86 -2.62 11.14 2.12
CA VAL A 86 -2.50 12.20 3.13
C VAL A 86 -3.57 12.04 4.20
N LEU A 87 -4.82 11.80 3.81
CA LEU A 87 -5.92 11.59 4.74
C LEU A 87 -5.66 10.41 5.67
N GLU A 88 -5.21 9.28 5.11
CA GLU A 88 -4.86 8.06 5.85
C GLU A 88 -3.80 8.33 6.92
N VAL A 89 -2.66 8.89 6.51
CA VAL A 89 -1.55 9.18 7.43
C VAL A 89 -1.93 10.26 8.44
N ALA A 90 -2.68 11.28 8.04
CA ALA A 90 -3.13 12.34 8.95
C ALA A 90 -4.10 11.81 10.00
N GLY A 91 -5.10 11.00 9.63
CA GLY A 91 -6.04 10.41 10.58
C GLY A 91 -5.37 9.48 11.58
N ILE A 92 -4.40 8.67 11.12
CA ILE A 92 -3.61 7.81 12.00
C ILE A 92 -2.72 8.62 12.94
N THR A 93 -2.06 9.64 12.41
CA THR A 93 -1.21 10.55 13.19
C THR A 93 -2.03 11.24 14.26
N LEU A 94 -3.16 11.83 13.89
CA LEU A 94 -4.09 12.49 14.82
C LEU A 94 -4.49 11.56 15.97
N GLN A 95 -4.86 10.33 15.67
CA GLN A 95 -5.29 9.37 16.68
C GLN A 95 -4.14 8.89 17.58
N ALA A 96 -2.94 8.72 17.03
CA ALA A 96 -1.76 8.41 17.83
C ALA A 96 -1.45 9.53 18.84
N TRP A 97 -1.50 10.80 18.42
CA TRP A 97 -1.30 11.94 19.32
C TRP A 97 -2.41 12.12 20.35
N ARG A 98 -3.61 11.61 20.07
CA ARG A 98 -4.72 11.54 21.05
C ARG A 98 -4.61 10.36 22.01
N GLY A 99 -3.68 9.43 21.78
CA GLY A 99 -3.53 8.23 22.60
C GLY A 99 -4.67 7.22 22.41
N VAL A 100 -5.33 7.20 21.25
CA VAL A 100 -6.45 6.28 20.96
C VAL A 100 -6.24 5.50 19.65
N PRO A 101 -6.91 4.36 19.44
CA PRO A 101 -6.74 3.58 18.23
C PRO A 101 -7.24 4.29 16.96
N SER A 102 -6.48 4.18 15.86
CA SER A 102 -6.88 4.85 14.60
C SER A 102 -7.93 4.09 13.78
N HIS A 103 -7.84 2.77 13.75
CA HIS A 103 -8.67 1.89 12.94
C HIS A 103 -9.57 1.07 13.85
N LEU A 104 -10.83 0.95 13.44
CA LEU A 104 -11.88 0.22 14.15
C LEU A 104 -12.25 0.85 15.49
N ASP A 105 -11.79 2.06 15.78
CA ASP A 105 -12.21 2.79 16.98
C ASP A 105 -13.58 3.41 16.75
N MET A 106 -14.57 2.90 17.48
CA MET A 106 -15.96 3.34 17.44
C MET A 106 -16.45 3.72 18.85
N GLU A 107 -15.52 4.01 19.77
CA GLU A 107 -15.83 4.30 21.18
C GLU A 107 -16.48 5.68 21.36
N THR A 108 -16.14 6.64 20.50
CA THR A 108 -16.80 7.95 20.43
C THR A 108 -17.25 8.30 19.02
N SER A 109 -18.10 9.32 18.89
CA SER A 109 -18.56 9.82 17.58
C SER A 109 -17.42 10.37 16.73
N PHE A 110 -16.43 11.01 17.36
CA PHE A 110 -15.27 11.54 16.66
C PHE A 110 -14.31 10.44 16.23
N ASP A 111 -14.06 9.44 17.08
CA ASP A 111 -13.23 8.28 16.74
C ASP A 111 -13.85 7.47 15.60
N THR A 112 -15.17 7.28 15.67
CA THR A 112 -15.97 6.68 14.60
C THR A 112 -15.79 7.44 13.28
N ALA A 113 -15.87 8.77 13.30
CA ALA A 113 -15.72 9.58 12.10
C ALA A 113 -14.32 9.41 11.46
N VAL A 114 -13.27 9.40 12.28
CA VAL A 114 -11.89 9.16 11.81
C VAL A 114 -11.78 7.74 11.26
N SER A 115 -12.16 6.71 12.03
CA SER A 115 -12.05 5.31 11.60
C SER A 115 -12.86 5.02 10.33
N MET A 116 -14.05 5.61 10.17
CA MET A 116 -14.85 5.44 8.97
C MET A 116 -14.25 6.17 7.77
N SER A 117 -13.60 7.31 7.98
CA SER A 117 -12.87 8.02 6.91
C SER A 117 -11.71 7.19 6.37
N LEU A 118 -10.95 6.53 7.25
CA LEU A 118 -9.88 5.59 6.86
C LEU A 118 -10.46 4.35 6.14
N ALA A 119 -11.59 3.81 6.60
CA ALA A 119 -12.25 2.70 5.90
C ALA A 119 -12.72 3.08 4.49
N VAL A 120 -13.26 4.28 4.32
CA VAL A 120 -13.65 4.83 3.01
C VAL A 120 -12.41 5.03 2.13
N GLY A 121 -11.32 5.55 2.68
CA GLY A 121 -10.05 5.71 1.97
C GLY A 121 -9.52 4.39 1.42
N GLY A 122 -9.48 3.35 2.26
CA GLY A 122 -9.21 1.98 1.83
C GLY A 122 -10.09 1.51 0.65
N GLY A 123 -11.39 1.84 0.66
CA GLY A 123 -12.30 1.58 -0.47
C GLY A 123 -11.93 2.34 -1.75
N VAL A 124 -11.54 3.61 -1.63
CA VAL A 124 -11.04 4.42 -2.75
C VAL A 124 -9.77 3.80 -3.34
N LEU A 125 -8.83 3.36 -2.50
CA LEU A 125 -7.60 2.68 -2.93
C LEU A 125 -7.90 1.40 -3.72
N VAL A 126 -8.84 0.58 -3.24
CA VAL A 126 -9.28 -0.65 -3.93
C VAL A 126 -9.72 -0.32 -5.35
N VAL A 127 -10.64 0.65 -5.52
CA VAL A 127 -11.16 1.02 -6.84
C VAL A 127 -10.04 1.56 -7.73
N LEU A 128 -9.28 2.52 -7.22
CA LEU A 128 -8.27 3.25 -7.97
C LEU A 128 -7.13 2.35 -8.46
N LEU A 129 -6.58 1.53 -7.56
CA LEU A 129 -5.49 0.62 -7.89
C LEU A 129 -5.99 -0.53 -8.79
N THR A 130 -7.27 -0.91 -8.69
CA THR A 130 -7.90 -1.81 -9.66
C THR A 130 -7.95 -1.21 -11.06
N VAL A 131 -8.24 0.09 -11.21
CA VAL A 131 -8.20 0.75 -12.53
C VAL A 131 -6.81 0.64 -13.16
N PHE A 132 -5.74 0.90 -12.39
CA PHE A 132 -4.37 0.75 -12.89
C PHE A 132 -3.99 -0.71 -13.17
N ALA A 133 -4.40 -1.64 -12.31
CA ALA A 133 -4.21 -3.07 -12.52
C ALA A 133 -4.84 -3.51 -13.85
N VAL A 134 -6.13 -3.20 -14.06
CA VAL A 134 -6.86 -3.50 -15.29
C VAL A 134 -6.19 -2.87 -16.50
N ALA A 135 -5.73 -1.62 -16.42
CA ALA A 135 -5.00 -0.97 -17.50
C ALA A 135 -3.70 -1.72 -17.88
N SER A 136 -3.00 -2.28 -16.88
CA SER A 136 -1.78 -3.09 -17.09
C SER A 136 -2.05 -4.42 -17.81
N PHE A 137 -3.24 -5.00 -17.66
CA PHE A 137 -3.63 -6.22 -18.35
C PHE A 137 -4.21 -5.95 -19.74
N ARG A 138 -5.05 -4.91 -19.89
CA ARG A 138 -5.65 -4.51 -21.17
C ARG A 138 -4.60 -4.11 -22.20
N HIS A 139 -3.56 -3.40 -21.78
CA HIS A 139 -2.48 -2.98 -22.66
C HIS A 139 -1.15 -3.41 -22.07
N ARG A 140 -0.29 -4.01 -22.90
CA ARG A 140 1.05 -4.41 -22.46
C ARG A 140 1.82 -3.19 -21.93
N PRO A 141 2.29 -3.21 -20.66
CA PRO A 141 3.10 -2.12 -20.13
C PRO A 141 4.38 -1.93 -20.94
N ALA A 142 4.81 -0.68 -21.10
CA ALA A 142 6.06 -0.33 -21.77
C ALA A 142 7.27 -0.63 -20.87
N GLY A 143 8.48 -0.39 -21.40
CA GLY A 143 9.72 -0.46 -20.64
C GLY A 143 10.64 -1.63 -21.03
N PRO A 144 11.69 -1.88 -20.23
CA PRO A 144 12.72 -2.87 -20.55
C PRO A 144 12.20 -4.31 -20.48
N ALA A 145 13.06 -5.25 -20.92
CA ALA A 145 12.75 -6.67 -20.86
C ALA A 145 12.36 -7.10 -19.44
N GLY A 146 11.20 -7.76 -19.30
CA GLY A 146 10.64 -8.19 -18.01
C GLY A 146 9.70 -7.18 -17.35
N MET A 147 9.73 -5.89 -17.73
CA MET A 147 8.90 -4.84 -17.10
C MET A 147 7.40 -5.13 -17.18
N ALA A 148 6.92 -5.59 -18.35
CA ALA A 148 5.50 -5.93 -18.52
C ALA A 148 5.03 -7.04 -17.57
N LEU A 149 5.86 -8.06 -17.33
CA LEU A 149 5.56 -9.12 -16.36
C LEU A 149 5.58 -8.58 -14.94
N ALA A 150 6.65 -7.85 -14.59
CA ALA A 150 6.82 -7.24 -13.28
C ALA A 150 5.64 -6.34 -12.87
N VAL A 151 5.19 -5.44 -13.76
CA VAL A 151 4.08 -4.53 -13.51
C VAL A 151 2.76 -5.30 -13.33
N ARG A 152 2.47 -6.26 -14.22
CA ARG A 152 1.24 -7.06 -14.15
C ARG A 152 1.18 -7.91 -12.89
N THR A 153 2.26 -8.65 -12.59
CA THR A 153 2.34 -9.44 -11.36
C THR A 153 2.30 -8.56 -10.12
N GLY A 154 3.01 -7.43 -10.14
CA GLY A 154 3.01 -6.46 -9.05
C GLY A 154 1.61 -5.94 -8.73
N PHE A 155 0.84 -5.54 -9.75
CA PHE A 155 -0.55 -5.14 -9.57
C PHE A 155 -1.46 -6.30 -9.15
N ALA A 156 -1.32 -7.50 -9.73
CA ALA A 156 -2.13 -8.65 -9.35
C ALA A 156 -1.94 -9.01 -7.86
N VAL A 157 -0.69 -9.04 -7.40
CA VAL A 157 -0.37 -9.30 -6.00
C VAL A 157 -0.82 -8.15 -5.10
N LEU A 158 -0.70 -6.90 -5.54
CA LEU A 158 -1.26 -5.74 -4.82
C LEU A 158 -2.76 -5.90 -4.58
N LEU A 159 -3.54 -6.38 -5.57
CA LEU A 159 -4.97 -6.63 -5.41
C LEU A 159 -5.28 -7.69 -4.33
N VAL A 160 -4.41 -8.69 -4.15
CA VAL A 160 -4.53 -9.64 -3.02
C VAL A 160 -4.36 -8.92 -1.69
N GLY A 161 -3.38 -8.02 -1.59
CA GLY A 161 -3.19 -7.18 -0.41
C GLY A 161 -4.39 -6.27 -0.13
N LEU A 162 -4.97 -5.66 -1.16
CA LEU A 162 -6.17 -4.83 -1.01
C LEU A 162 -7.38 -5.66 -0.56
N ALA A 163 -7.57 -6.85 -1.13
CA ALA A 163 -8.64 -7.77 -0.72
C ALA A 163 -8.47 -8.23 0.74
N SER A 164 -7.25 -8.56 1.18
CA SER A 164 -7.00 -8.92 2.57
C SER A 164 -7.26 -7.74 3.53
N GLY A 165 -6.89 -6.51 3.13
CA GLY A 165 -7.20 -5.30 3.88
C GLY A 165 -8.71 -5.05 4.01
N ALA A 166 -9.46 -5.23 2.91
CA ALA A 166 -10.92 -5.14 2.94
C ALA A 166 -11.55 -6.19 3.87
N ALA A 167 -11.04 -7.42 3.87
CA ALA A 167 -11.48 -8.47 4.79
C ALA A 167 -11.20 -8.14 6.26
N MET A 168 -10.02 -7.57 6.56
CA MET A 168 -9.65 -7.07 7.90
C MET A 168 -10.64 -6.00 8.38
N ILE A 169 -10.97 -5.02 7.53
CA ILE A 169 -11.94 -3.95 7.85
C ILE A 169 -13.33 -4.55 8.05
N ALA A 170 -13.80 -5.40 7.14
CA ALA A 170 -15.13 -5.98 7.20
C ALA A 170 -15.34 -6.77 8.51
N ARG A 171 -14.38 -7.62 8.88
CA ARG A 171 -14.42 -8.36 10.15
C ARG A 171 -14.42 -7.42 11.36
N GLY A 172 -13.52 -6.44 11.35
CA GLY A 172 -13.43 -5.45 12.42
C GLY A 172 -14.75 -4.70 12.62
N VAL A 173 -15.37 -4.24 11.53
CA VAL A 173 -16.65 -3.51 11.56
C VAL A 173 -17.79 -4.39 12.06
N ILE A 174 -17.82 -5.69 11.73
CA ILE A 174 -18.80 -6.63 12.29
C ILE A 174 -18.63 -6.73 13.81
N LEU A 175 -17.39 -6.86 14.29
CA LEU A 175 -17.09 -6.95 15.72
C LEU A 175 -17.49 -5.67 16.47
N THR A 176 -17.12 -4.49 15.97
CA THR A 176 -17.49 -3.22 16.61
C THR A 176 -19.00 -3.05 16.66
N ARG A 177 -19.72 -3.32 15.56
CA ARG A 177 -21.18 -3.19 15.50
C ARG A 177 -21.95 -4.22 16.33
N THR A 178 -21.31 -5.32 16.71
CA THR A 178 -21.90 -6.34 17.59
C THR A 178 -21.45 -6.19 19.05
N GLY A 179 -20.80 -5.08 19.41
CA GLY A 179 -20.41 -4.77 20.79
C GLY A 179 -19.04 -5.32 21.21
N HIS A 180 -18.25 -5.87 20.29
CA HIS A 180 -16.95 -6.48 20.56
C HIS A 180 -15.78 -5.55 20.18
N GLN A 181 -15.77 -4.34 20.74
CA GLN A 181 -14.80 -3.28 20.41
C GLN A 181 -13.35 -3.73 20.59
N GLU A 182 -13.02 -4.29 21.76
CA GLU A 182 -11.66 -4.76 22.07
C GLU A 182 -11.22 -5.88 21.11
N ALA A 183 -12.09 -6.84 20.82
CA ALA A 183 -11.80 -7.91 19.86
C ALA A 183 -11.55 -7.35 18.44
N ALA A 184 -12.23 -6.28 18.05
CA ALA A 184 -12.02 -5.64 16.75
C ALA A 184 -10.58 -5.16 16.58
N TYR A 185 -9.97 -4.58 17.61
CA TYR A 185 -8.57 -4.11 17.58
C TYR A 185 -7.55 -5.23 17.28
N HIS A 186 -7.85 -6.46 17.70
CA HIS A 186 -6.99 -7.62 17.51
C HIS A 186 -7.36 -8.49 16.29
N SER A 187 -8.57 -8.34 15.77
CA SER A 187 -9.15 -9.17 14.70
C SER A 187 -8.36 -9.18 13.39
N THR A 188 -7.49 -8.20 13.17
CA THR A 188 -6.74 -8.04 11.93
C THR A 188 -5.43 -8.83 11.91
N ALA A 189 -4.94 -9.27 13.07
CA ALA A 189 -3.59 -9.81 13.25
C ALA A 189 -3.23 -10.96 12.29
N PRO A 190 -4.08 -11.98 12.05
CA PRO A 190 -3.68 -13.12 11.23
C PRO A 190 -3.52 -12.77 9.74
N LEU A 191 -4.19 -11.73 9.24
CA LEU A 191 -4.08 -11.28 7.85
C LEU A 191 -2.93 -10.28 7.61
N LYS A 192 -2.31 -9.73 8.67
CA LYS A 192 -1.23 -8.73 8.52
C LYS A 192 -0.04 -9.24 7.69
N PRO A 193 0.45 -10.49 7.83
CA PRO A 193 1.54 -10.99 7.00
C PRO A 193 1.16 -11.05 5.51
N LEU A 194 -0.03 -11.59 5.19
CA LEU A 194 -0.54 -11.66 3.82
C LEU A 194 -0.69 -10.27 3.21
N HIS A 195 -1.28 -9.35 3.97
CA HIS A 195 -1.45 -7.96 3.55
C HIS A 195 -0.09 -7.32 3.28
N GLY A 196 0.81 -7.36 4.26
CA GLY A 196 2.13 -6.75 4.20
C GLY A 196 2.97 -7.24 3.02
N VAL A 197 3.13 -8.56 2.84
CA VAL A 197 3.91 -9.08 1.72
C VAL A 197 3.31 -8.67 0.37
N SER A 198 1.97 -8.72 0.25
CA SER A 198 1.28 -8.47 -1.02
C SER A 198 1.36 -7.01 -1.48
N LEU A 199 1.43 -6.05 -0.55
CA LEU A 199 1.51 -4.62 -0.90
C LEU A 199 2.80 -4.24 -1.65
N HIS A 200 3.90 -4.94 -1.43
CA HIS A 200 5.23 -4.47 -1.89
C HIS A 200 5.59 -4.95 -3.31
N ALA A 201 4.91 -5.95 -3.86
CA ALA A 201 5.22 -6.53 -5.16
C ALA A 201 5.22 -5.50 -6.29
N VAL A 202 4.28 -4.54 -6.21
CA VAL A 202 4.09 -3.46 -7.19
C VAL A 202 5.31 -2.55 -7.30
N LEU A 203 6.12 -2.44 -6.25
CA LEU A 203 7.39 -1.71 -6.28
C LEU A 203 8.57 -2.63 -6.60
N VAL A 204 8.68 -3.75 -5.87
CA VAL A 204 9.88 -4.61 -5.90
C VAL A 204 10.12 -5.21 -7.29
N LEU A 205 9.08 -5.75 -7.94
CA LEU A 205 9.26 -6.41 -9.23
C LEU A 205 9.61 -5.40 -10.35
N PRO A 206 8.94 -4.24 -10.49
CA PRO A 206 9.35 -3.24 -11.47
C PRO A 206 10.74 -2.66 -11.19
N ALA A 207 11.10 -2.44 -9.92
CA ALA A 207 12.43 -1.98 -9.53
C ALA A 207 13.50 -2.99 -9.97
N LEU A 208 13.30 -4.28 -9.74
CA LEU A 208 14.19 -5.34 -10.23
C LEU A 208 14.33 -5.30 -11.76
N ALA A 209 13.22 -5.23 -12.50
CA ALA A 209 13.25 -5.15 -13.96
C ALA A 209 14.01 -3.91 -14.47
N ARG A 210 13.88 -2.78 -13.75
CA ARG A 210 14.59 -1.53 -14.06
C ARG A 210 16.08 -1.60 -13.75
N LEU A 211 16.48 -2.25 -12.65
CA LEU A 211 17.88 -2.46 -12.28
C LEU A 211 18.56 -3.42 -13.25
N LEU A 212 17.91 -4.54 -13.58
CA LEU A 212 18.41 -5.49 -14.59
C LEU A 212 18.58 -4.83 -15.96
N SER A 213 17.80 -3.80 -16.29
CA SER A 213 17.96 -3.08 -17.55
C SER A 213 19.27 -2.29 -17.65
N LEU A 214 19.98 -2.07 -16.53
CA LEU A 214 21.29 -1.42 -16.49
C LEU A 214 22.45 -2.41 -16.68
N SER A 215 22.18 -3.72 -16.65
CA SER A 215 23.18 -4.77 -16.90
C SER A 215 23.39 -5.04 -18.39
N SER A 216 24.54 -5.64 -18.73
CA SER A 216 24.87 -6.14 -20.06
C SER A 216 24.20 -7.49 -20.39
N TRP A 217 23.42 -8.07 -19.47
CA TRP A 217 22.81 -9.37 -19.66
C TRP A 217 21.75 -9.37 -20.76
N ASP A 218 21.66 -10.51 -21.45
CA ASP A 218 20.68 -10.73 -22.51
C ASP A 218 19.25 -10.50 -22.03
N ALA A 219 18.41 -10.01 -22.94
CA ALA A 219 17.00 -9.77 -22.67
C ALA A 219 16.27 -11.03 -22.18
N THR A 220 16.69 -12.23 -22.62
CA THR A 220 16.14 -13.51 -22.17
C THR A 220 16.50 -13.82 -20.72
N VAL A 221 17.76 -13.61 -20.33
CA VAL A 221 18.21 -13.80 -18.94
C VAL A 221 17.47 -12.84 -18.00
N ARG A 222 17.41 -11.56 -18.35
CA ARG A 222 16.67 -10.55 -17.56
C ARG A 222 15.20 -10.89 -17.37
N ARG A 223 14.52 -11.38 -18.42
CA ARG A 223 13.13 -11.87 -18.32
C ARG A 223 12.99 -13.07 -17.38
N ARG A 224 13.90 -14.04 -17.48
CA ARG A 224 13.88 -15.24 -16.61
C ARG A 224 14.04 -14.85 -15.15
N ILE A 225 14.95 -13.95 -14.82
CA ILE A 225 15.14 -13.48 -13.44
C ILE A 225 13.88 -12.82 -12.89
N VAL A 226 13.24 -11.94 -13.67
CA VAL A 226 11.96 -11.33 -13.26
C VAL A 226 10.86 -12.38 -13.09
N ALA A 227 10.81 -13.40 -13.95
CA ALA A 227 9.84 -14.49 -13.83
C ALA A 227 10.06 -15.34 -12.58
N VAL A 228 11.31 -15.68 -12.26
CA VAL A 228 11.66 -16.38 -11.01
C VAL A 228 11.28 -15.55 -9.80
N ALA A 229 11.63 -14.25 -9.79
CA ALA A 229 11.26 -13.35 -8.70
C ALA A 229 9.74 -13.24 -8.53
N ALA A 230 8.99 -13.17 -9.63
CA ALA A 230 7.53 -13.21 -9.61
C ALA A 230 6.99 -14.53 -9.02
N GLY A 231 7.59 -15.66 -9.38
CA GLY A 231 7.26 -16.98 -8.81
C GLY A 231 7.53 -17.07 -7.31
N CYS A 232 8.69 -16.56 -6.85
CA CYS A 232 9.01 -16.48 -5.42
C CYS A 232 8.02 -15.60 -4.67
N TYR A 233 7.60 -14.47 -5.27
CA TYR A 233 6.59 -13.59 -4.69
C TYR A 233 5.23 -14.28 -4.55
N ALA A 234 4.80 -15.00 -5.60
CA ALA A 234 3.57 -15.78 -5.57
C ALA A 234 3.62 -16.86 -4.49
N ALA A 235 4.74 -17.59 -4.36
CA ALA A 235 4.93 -18.58 -3.31
C ALA A 235 4.86 -17.96 -1.91
N ALA A 236 5.48 -16.79 -1.69
CA ALA A 236 5.42 -16.08 -0.41
C ALA A 236 4.00 -15.62 -0.05
N VAL A 237 3.24 -15.11 -1.03
CA VAL A 237 1.83 -14.71 -0.86
C VAL A 237 0.96 -15.93 -0.54
N VAL A 238 1.15 -17.06 -1.24
CA VAL A 238 0.42 -18.30 -0.96
C VAL A 238 0.76 -18.82 0.43
N ALA A 239 2.04 -18.85 0.82
CA ALA A 239 2.45 -19.28 2.16
C ALA A 239 1.84 -18.40 3.26
N ALA A 240 1.85 -17.07 3.07
CA ALA A 240 1.20 -16.13 3.98
C ALA A 240 -0.32 -16.31 4.02
N GLY A 241 -0.95 -16.66 2.89
CA GLY A 241 -2.37 -16.94 2.80
C GLY A 241 -2.76 -18.25 3.49
N VAL A 242 -1.97 -19.31 3.34
CA VAL A 242 -2.15 -20.58 4.07
C VAL A 242 -1.97 -20.35 5.57
N TRP A 243 -0.92 -19.63 5.97
CA TRP A 243 -0.71 -19.26 7.36
C TRP A 243 -1.91 -18.51 7.92
N ALA A 244 -2.39 -17.49 7.19
CA ALA A 244 -3.60 -16.76 7.57
C ALA A 244 -4.78 -17.71 7.72
N ALA A 245 -5.09 -18.55 6.73
CA ALA A 245 -6.23 -19.47 6.79
C ALA A 245 -6.22 -20.45 7.98
N VAL A 246 -5.03 -20.88 8.43
CA VAL A 246 -4.88 -21.78 9.60
C VAL A 246 -4.95 -21.02 10.93
N THR A 247 -4.75 -19.70 10.91
CA THR A 247 -4.70 -18.85 12.12
C THR A 247 -5.85 -17.83 12.20
N TYR A 248 -6.73 -17.75 11.18
CA TYR A 248 -7.77 -16.73 11.01
C TYR A 248 -9.02 -16.98 11.86
#